data_AF-A0A2E0R349-F1
#
_entry.id   AF-A0A2E0R349-F1
#
_cell.length_a   1.000
_cell.length_b   1.000
_cell.length_c   1.000
_cell.angle_alpha   90.00
_cell.angle_beta   90.00
_cell.angle_gamma   90.00
#
_symmetry.space_group_name_H-M   'P 1'
#
loop_
_entity.id
_entity.type
_entity.pdbx_description
1 polymer ?
#
loop_
_entity_poly.entity_id
_entity_poly.type
_entity_poly.pdbx_seq_one_letter_code
_entity_poly.pdbx_strand_id
1 'polypeptide(L)'
;MPSSYQWRRISTEEREACLTARKEGGLPWHLPPHYNSETSSQYLITAACYEHKPIIGASIERLTSFESALIELSQSYGEVIAWVVLPNHYHFLFEGNPVTPLLKALGQFHGKTSFDWNGEDRSRGRKVFHGLTERFMRTDRHAETTVNYIHHNPVKHGYVELWQDWPFSSVHRYLETEGREKLLMRWKDYPVLDYGAKWDM
;
A
#
# COMPACT_ATOMS: atom_id res chain seq x y z
N MET A 1 -17.13 7.69 6.30
CA MET A 1 -16.59 8.54 5.22
C MET A 1 -17.04 7.95 3.90
N PRO A 2 -17.70 8.71 3.03
CA PRO A 2 -17.89 8.28 1.67
C PRO A 2 -16.51 8.16 1.01
N SER A 3 -16.21 7.04 0.35
CA SER A 3 -14.96 6.95 -0.44
C SER A 3 -14.96 8.04 -1.51
N SER A 4 -13.81 8.35 -2.11
CA SER A 4 -13.74 9.36 -3.19
C SER A 4 -14.74 9.08 -4.33
N TYR A 5 -15.16 7.83 -4.49
CA TYR A 5 -16.19 7.39 -5.44
C TYR A 5 -17.62 7.73 -4.99
N GLN A 6 -17.92 7.72 -3.70
CA GLN A 6 -19.22 8.14 -3.17
C GLN A 6 -19.39 9.67 -3.19
N TRP A 7 -18.29 10.44 -3.11
CA TRP A 7 -18.31 11.91 -3.27
C TRP A 7 -18.91 12.36 -4.61
N ARG A 8 -18.67 11.60 -5.68
CA ARG A 8 -19.23 11.86 -7.01
C ARG A 8 -20.74 11.64 -7.09
N ARG A 9 -21.33 10.92 -6.13
CA ARG A 9 -22.76 10.56 -6.09
C ARG A 9 -23.61 11.42 -5.14
N ILE A 10 -22.97 12.25 -4.32
CA ILE A 10 -23.67 13.18 -3.41
C ILE A 10 -23.81 14.56 -4.04
N SER A 11 -24.89 15.26 -3.65
CA SER A 11 -25.28 16.58 -4.14
C SER A 11 -24.29 17.67 -3.71
N THR A 12 -24.33 18.83 -4.38
CA THR A 12 -23.46 19.97 -4.08
C THR A 12 -23.65 20.48 -2.64
N GLU A 13 -24.88 20.50 -2.13
CA GLU A 13 -25.18 20.92 -0.75
C GLU A 13 -24.60 19.96 0.29
N GLU A 14 -24.68 18.64 0.06
CA GLU A 14 -24.08 17.64 0.94
C GLU A 14 -22.55 17.73 0.95
N ARG A 15 -21.94 18.10 -0.18
CA ARG A 15 -20.51 18.36 -0.27
C ARG A 15 -20.10 19.57 0.55
N GLU A 16 -20.83 20.67 0.45
CA GLU A 16 -20.54 21.90 1.19
C GLU A 16 -20.70 21.71 2.71
N ALA A 17 -21.77 21.03 3.15
CA ALA A 17 -21.97 20.69 4.56
C ALA A 17 -20.82 19.82 5.12
N CYS A 18 -20.36 18.83 4.35
CA CYS A 18 -19.25 17.98 4.73
C CYS A 18 -17.92 18.75 4.82
N LEU A 19 -17.67 19.69 3.89
CA LEU A 19 -16.47 20.54 3.91
C LEU A 19 -16.46 21.54 5.08
N THR A 20 -17.61 22.10 5.44
CA THR A 20 -17.76 22.99 6.59
C THR A 20 -17.45 22.28 7.90
N ALA A 21 -18.03 21.09 8.12
CA ALA A 21 -17.74 20.27 9.30
C ALA A 21 -16.25 19.87 9.41
N ARG A 22 -15.55 19.68 8.27
CA ARG A 22 -14.11 19.39 8.26
C ARG A 22 -13.25 20.60 8.64
N LYS A 23 -13.63 21.80 8.20
CA LYS A 23 -12.94 23.05 8.55
C LYS A 23 -13.04 23.33 10.05
N GLU A 24 -14.22 23.11 10.62
CA GLU A 24 -14.45 23.27 12.06
C GLU A 24 -13.66 22.24 12.89
N GLY A 25 -13.40 21.04 12.34
CA GLY A 25 -12.64 19.98 12.99
C GLY A 25 -11.12 19.96 12.73
N GLY A 26 -10.56 20.91 11.97
CA GLY A 26 -9.11 21.00 11.71
C GLY A 26 -8.51 19.85 10.87
N LEU A 27 -9.33 19.12 10.10
CA LEU A 27 -8.88 17.95 9.32
C LEU A 27 -8.40 18.35 7.91
N PRO A 28 -7.30 17.77 7.39
CA PRO A 28 -6.78 18.08 6.04
C PRO A 28 -7.80 17.78 4.94
N TRP A 29 -7.79 18.56 3.85
CA TRP A 29 -8.94 18.69 2.94
C TRP A 29 -9.18 17.51 1.99
N HIS A 30 -8.22 16.60 1.79
CA HIS A 30 -8.28 15.59 0.72
C HIS A 30 -7.49 14.29 1.00
N LEU A 31 -6.87 14.15 2.17
CA LEU A 31 -6.07 12.99 2.57
C LEU A 31 -6.39 12.63 4.04
N PRO A 32 -6.33 11.34 4.43
CA PRO A 32 -6.33 10.96 5.83
C PRO A 32 -5.13 11.61 6.55
N PRO A 33 -5.30 12.15 7.77
CA PRO A 33 -4.16 12.56 8.59
C PRO A 33 -3.27 11.37 8.92
N HIS A 34 -1.96 11.59 8.87
CA HIS A 34 -0.95 10.58 9.18
C HIS A 34 -0.55 10.64 10.66
N TYR A 35 -0.45 9.50 11.32
CA TYR A 35 -0.15 9.44 12.75
C TYR A 35 1.00 8.49 13.06
N ASN A 36 1.96 8.98 13.84
CA ASN A 36 2.91 8.10 14.53
C ASN A 36 2.17 7.39 15.67
N SER A 37 2.46 6.10 15.86
CA SER A 37 2.07 5.37 17.07
C SER A 37 3.13 5.60 18.16
N GLU A 38 2.68 5.88 19.37
CA GLU A 38 3.54 5.89 20.57
C GLU A 38 3.86 4.47 21.06
N THR A 39 3.15 3.46 20.56
CA THR A 39 3.15 2.09 21.11
C THR A 39 3.63 1.03 20.13
N SER A 40 3.87 1.40 18.86
CA SER A 40 4.27 0.46 17.81
C SER A 40 5.24 1.10 16.84
N SER A 41 6.27 0.35 16.48
CA SER A 41 7.24 0.67 15.42
C SER A 41 6.81 0.13 14.06
N GLN A 42 5.78 -0.70 13.99
CA GLN A 42 5.41 -1.45 12.80
C GLN A 42 4.16 -0.89 12.11
N TYR A 43 4.24 -0.69 10.79
CA TYR A 43 3.20 -0.06 9.98
C TYR A 43 2.98 -0.84 8.69
N LEU A 44 1.73 -1.19 8.40
CA LEU A 44 1.31 -1.56 7.06
C LEU A 44 1.12 -0.28 6.26
N ILE A 45 1.94 -0.10 5.23
CA ILE A 45 1.88 1.00 4.29
C ILE A 45 1.28 0.51 2.97
N THR A 46 0.38 1.29 2.38
CA THR A 46 -0.37 0.94 1.18
C THR A 46 -0.56 2.18 0.30
N ALA A 47 -0.35 2.03 -1.00
CA ALA A 47 -0.78 3.01 -1.99
C ALA A 47 -1.34 2.31 -3.23
N ALA A 48 -2.37 2.92 -3.82
CA ALA A 48 -3.00 2.44 -5.04
C ALA A 48 -2.92 3.49 -6.14
N CYS A 49 -2.90 3.03 -7.37
CA CYS A 49 -3.14 3.86 -8.52
C CYS A 49 -4.57 4.42 -8.50
N TYR A 50 -4.73 5.62 -9.04
CA TYR A 50 -6.03 6.25 -9.17
C TYR A 50 -6.96 5.40 -10.03
N GLU A 51 -8.18 5.17 -9.54
CA GLU A 51 -9.16 4.29 -10.20
C GLU A 51 -8.66 2.85 -10.36
N HIS A 52 -7.71 2.41 -9.53
CA HIS A 52 -7.09 1.08 -9.59
C HIS A 52 -6.55 0.73 -10.98
N LYS A 53 -6.17 1.74 -11.77
CA LYS A 53 -5.58 1.54 -13.10
C LYS A 53 -4.22 0.86 -12.98
N PRO A 54 -3.88 -0.14 -13.81
CA PRO A 54 -2.64 -0.90 -13.72
C PRO A 54 -1.44 -0.13 -14.30
N ILE A 55 -1.13 1.05 -13.75
CA ILE A 55 -0.11 1.95 -14.29
C ILE A 55 1.31 1.49 -13.92
N ILE A 56 1.49 0.93 -12.72
CA ILE A 56 2.77 0.37 -12.26
C ILE A 56 3.14 -0.80 -13.17
N GLY A 57 2.17 -1.68 -13.44
CA GLY A 57 2.35 -2.86 -14.29
C GLY A 57 2.11 -2.61 -15.78
N ALA A 58 2.34 -1.38 -16.27
CA ALA A 58 2.24 -1.11 -17.71
C ALA A 58 3.26 -1.92 -18.54
N SER A 59 4.39 -2.27 -17.92
CA SER A 59 5.34 -3.27 -18.42
C SER A 59 6.02 -3.97 -17.25
N ILE A 60 6.66 -5.11 -17.52
CA ILE A 60 7.45 -5.83 -16.52
C ILE A 60 8.63 -4.99 -16.05
N GLU A 61 9.30 -4.28 -16.95
CA GLU A 61 10.42 -3.40 -16.64
C GLU A 61 10.02 -2.25 -15.71
N ARG A 62 8.82 -1.68 -15.93
CA ARG A 62 8.27 -0.65 -15.05
C ARG A 62 7.97 -1.21 -13.66
N LEU A 63 7.40 -2.40 -13.58
CA LEU A 63 7.08 -3.06 -12.31
C LEU A 63 8.36 -3.40 -11.53
N THR A 64 9.36 -3.98 -12.19
CA THR A 64 10.68 -4.31 -11.62
C THR A 64 11.42 -3.07 -11.09
N SER A 65 11.53 -2.03 -11.92
CA SER A 65 12.23 -0.79 -11.54
C SER A 65 11.50 -0.04 -10.42
N PHE A 66 10.16 -0.06 -10.44
CA PHE A 66 9.36 0.52 -9.36
C PHE A 66 9.54 -0.23 -8.04
N GLU A 67 9.47 -1.56 -8.05
CA GLU A 67 9.69 -2.37 -6.85
C GLU A 67 11.07 -2.07 -6.25
N SER A 68 12.13 -2.13 -7.07
CA SER A 68 13.49 -1.90 -6.59
C SER A 68 13.65 -0.51 -5.96
N ALA A 69 13.19 0.54 -6.64
CA ALA A 69 13.27 1.91 -6.13
C ALA A 69 12.41 2.13 -4.88
N LEU A 70 11.22 1.50 -4.80
CA LEU A 70 10.33 1.58 -3.64
C LEU A 70 10.99 0.97 -2.40
N ILE A 71 11.57 -0.23 -2.54
CA ILE A 71 12.19 -0.95 -1.43
C ILE A 71 13.49 -0.26 -1.00
N GLU A 72 14.36 0.14 -1.93
CA GLU A 72 15.59 0.88 -1.62
C GLU A 72 15.31 2.19 -0.87
N LEU A 73 14.33 2.96 -1.36
CA LEU A 73 13.89 4.18 -0.68
C LEU A 73 13.40 3.87 0.74
N SER A 74 12.55 2.85 0.88
CA SER A 74 11.93 2.53 2.17
C SER A 74 12.96 2.03 3.20
N GLN A 75 13.94 1.25 2.75
CA GLN A 75 15.05 0.74 3.57
C GLN A 75 15.97 1.85 4.10
N SER A 76 15.99 3.03 3.47
CA SER A 76 16.74 4.19 3.97
C SER A 76 16.14 4.82 5.23
N TYR A 77 14.93 4.41 5.63
CA TYR A 77 14.22 4.95 6.80
C TYR A 77 13.93 3.93 7.90
N GLY A 78 14.13 2.63 7.63
CA GLY A 78 13.82 1.55 8.56
C GLY A 78 13.80 0.18 7.85
N GLU A 79 13.28 -0.84 8.50
CA GLU A 79 13.25 -2.19 7.96
C GLU A 79 11.98 -2.45 7.15
N VAL A 80 12.10 -3.10 5.99
CA VAL A 80 10.97 -3.61 5.22
C VAL A 80 10.82 -5.11 5.46
N ILE A 81 9.88 -5.48 6.32
CA ILE A 81 9.62 -6.84 6.79
C ILE A 81 8.98 -7.68 5.70
N ALA A 82 7.96 -7.16 5.02
CA ALA A 82 7.30 -7.87 3.92
C ALA A 82 6.77 -6.88 2.89
N TRP A 83 6.72 -7.27 1.61
CA TRP A 83 6.14 -6.44 0.56
C TRP A 83 5.50 -7.24 -0.56
N VAL A 84 4.62 -6.57 -1.30
CA VAL A 84 4.09 -6.99 -2.60
C VAL A 84 3.86 -5.75 -3.46
N VAL A 85 4.27 -5.83 -4.72
CA VAL A 85 3.92 -4.84 -5.75
C VAL A 85 3.02 -5.51 -6.77
N LEU A 86 1.84 -4.94 -6.96
CA LEU A 86 0.86 -5.35 -7.95
C LEU A 86 0.76 -4.29 -9.06
N PRO A 87 0.20 -4.62 -10.24
CA PRO A 87 0.11 -3.68 -11.36
C PRO A 87 -0.56 -2.34 -11.05
N ASN A 88 -1.47 -2.29 -10.08
CA ASN A 88 -2.25 -1.11 -9.72
C ASN A 88 -2.10 -0.65 -8.27
N HIS A 89 -1.37 -1.34 -7.41
CA HIS A 89 -1.14 -0.93 -6.02
C HIS A 89 0.03 -1.71 -5.41
N TYR A 90 0.47 -1.30 -4.22
CA TYR A 90 1.45 -2.06 -3.44
C TYR A 90 1.10 -2.05 -1.96
N HIS A 91 1.62 -3.04 -1.24
CA HIS A 91 1.61 -3.07 0.21
C HIS A 91 3.00 -3.42 0.73
N PHE A 92 3.40 -2.83 1.84
CA PHE A 92 4.54 -3.32 2.59
C PHE A 92 4.38 -3.12 4.09
N LEU A 93 4.89 -4.07 4.86
CA LEU A 93 5.02 -3.98 6.31
C LEU A 93 6.40 -3.40 6.62
N PHE A 94 6.39 -2.25 7.29
CA PHE A 94 7.56 -1.46 7.61
C PHE A 94 7.76 -1.38 9.12
N GLU A 95 9.01 -1.46 9.57
CA GLU A 95 9.42 -1.21 10.94
C GLU A 95 10.34 0.01 11.01
N GLY A 96 9.84 1.07 11.64
CA GLY A 96 10.58 2.31 11.86
C GLY A 96 9.69 3.37 12.51
N ASN A 97 10.25 4.07 13.50
CA ASN A 97 9.54 5.13 14.23
C ASN A 97 10.50 6.32 14.41
N PRO A 98 10.14 7.54 13.98
CA PRO A 98 8.87 7.94 13.35
C PRO A 98 8.71 7.44 11.92
N VAL A 99 7.47 7.09 11.54
CA VAL A 99 7.13 6.68 10.15
C VAL A 99 6.95 7.89 9.22
N THR A 100 6.67 9.07 9.78
CA THR A 100 6.37 10.28 9.00
C THR A 100 7.44 10.71 7.98
N PRO A 101 8.77 10.59 8.22
CA PRO A 101 9.76 10.91 7.21
C PRO A 101 9.66 10.00 5.98
N LEU A 102 9.40 8.70 6.17
CA LEU A 102 9.18 7.74 5.09
C LEU A 102 7.93 8.12 4.28
N LEU A 103 6.81 8.41 4.94
CA LEU A 103 5.57 8.80 4.25
C LEU A 103 5.76 10.05 3.37
N LYS A 104 6.55 11.02 3.86
CA LYS A 104 6.91 12.22 3.08
C LYS A 104 7.77 11.86 1.87
N ALA A 105 8.78 11.02 2.04
CA ALA A 105 9.65 10.58 0.96
C ALA A 105 8.88 9.79 -0.12
N LEU A 106 7.97 8.89 0.29
CA LEU A 106 7.07 8.17 -0.62
C LEU A 106 6.15 9.11 -1.40
N GLY A 107 5.63 10.16 -0.75
CA GLY A 107 4.85 11.19 -1.43
C GLY A 107 5.63 11.91 -2.54
N GLN A 108 6.90 12.24 -2.28
CA GLN A 108 7.78 12.85 -3.28
C GLN A 108 8.14 11.86 -4.40
N PHE A 109 8.43 10.61 -4.04
CA PHE A 109 8.67 9.52 -4.97
C PHE A 109 7.49 9.33 -5.91
N HIS A 110 6.26 9.20 -5.38
CA HIS A 110 5.04 9.12 -6.18
C HIS A 110 4.89 10.31 -7.13
N GLY A 111 5.19 11.54 -6.68
CA GLY A 111 5.13 12.73 -7.51
C GLY A 111 6.09 12.67 -8.70
N LYS A 112 7.36 12.32 -8.44
CA LYS A 112 8.38 12.15 -9.48
C LYS A 112 8.02 11.02 -10.46
N THR A 113 7.70 9.84 -9.95
CA THR A 113 7.31 8.68 -10.75
C THR A 113 6.08 8.98 -11.62
N SER A 114 5.09 9.69 -11.07
CA SER A 114 3.90 10.12 -11.84
C SER A 114 4.26 11.06 -12.98
N PHE A 115 5.20 11.99 -12.74
CA PHE A 115 5.68 12.89 -13.78
C PHE A 115 6.36 12.07 -14.89
N ASP A 116 7.32 11.22 -14.55
CA ASP A 116 8.10 10.45 -15.52
C ASP A 116 7.20 9.53 -16.37
N TRP A 117 6.37 8.70 -15.74
CA TRP A 117 5.45 7.79 -16.47
C TRP A 117 4.45 8.52 -17.34
N ASN A 118 3.94 9.68 -16.92
CA ASN A 118 3.05 10.46 -17.78
C ASN A 118 3.76 11.08 -18.98
N GLY A 119 5.09 11.29 -18.91
CA GLY A 119 5.90 11.66 -20.07
C GLY A 119 6.06 10.49 -21.03
N GLU A 120 6.46 9.34 -20.52
CA GLU A 120 6.63 8.08 -21.26
C GLU A 120 5.33 7.68 -21.97
N ASP A 121 4.21 7.70 -21.24
CA ASP A 121 2.88 7.30 -21.71
C ASP A 121 2.18 8.39 -22.55
N ARG A 122 2.86 9.52 -22.85
CA ARG A 122 2.28 10.71 -23.51
C ARG A 122 0.93 11.16 -22.89
N SER A 123 0.83 11.05 -21.57
CA SER A 123 -0.39 11.23 -20.78
C SER A 123 -0.20 12.30 -19.68
N ARG A 124 0.51 13.39 -20.00
CA ARG A 124 0.78 14.51 -19.07
C ARG A 124 -0.53 15.03 -18.46
N GLY A 125 -0.54 15.19 -17.14
CA GLY A 125 -1.72 15.62 -16.37
C GLY A 125 -2.59 14.47 -15.84
N ARG A 126 -2.37 13.21 -16.26
CA ARG A 126 -3.07 12.06 -15.68
C ARG A 126 -2.69 11.87 -14.21
N LYS A 127 -3.68 11.66 -13.36
CA LYS A 127 -3.45 11.26 -11.96
C LYS A 127 -3.04 9.78 -11.92
N VAL A 128 -1.84 9.50 -11.38
CA VAL A 128 -1.31 8.13 -11.27
C VAL A 128 -1.67 7.50 -9.93
N PHE A 129 -1.37 8.12 -8.79
CA PHE A 129 -1.64 7.57 -7.45
C PHE A 129 -2.85 8.19 -6.74
N HIS A 130 -3.52 7.42 -5.88
CA HIS A 130 -4.62 7.83 -5.00
C HIS A 130 -4.17 7.97 -3.53
N GLY A 131 -3.05 8.65 -3.31
CA GLY A 131 -2.51 8.85 -1.96
C GLY A 131 -1.88 7.60 -1.37
N LEU A 132 -1.45 7.75 -0.12
CA LEU A 132 -0.74 6.76 0.68
C LEU A 132 -1.50 6.60 2.00
N THR A 133 -1.57 5.40 2.53
CA THR A 133 -2.15 5.13 3.86
C THR A 133 -1.25 4.23 4.66
N GLU A 134 -1.17 4.48 5.95
CA GLU A 134 -0.46 3.69 6.94
C GLU A 134 -1.41 3.19 8.04
N ARG A 135 -1.13 2.00 8.57
CA ARG A 135 -1.85 1.41 9.70
C ARG A 135 -0.84 0.76 10.62
N PHE A 136 -0.78 1.18 11.88
CA PHE A 136 0.14 0.58 12.84
C PHE A 136 -0.31 -0.82 13.28
N MET A 137 0.64 -1.70 13.51
CA MET A 137 0.40 -3.04 14.06
C MET A 137 0.19 -2.93 15.57
N ARG A 138 -0.79 -3.67 16.09
CA ARG A 138 -1.24 -3.57 17.49
C ARG A 138 -0.63 -4.65 18.37
N THR A 139 -0.26 -5.77 17.77
CA THR A 139 0.28 -6.96 18.40
C THR A 139 1.13 -7.70 17.37
N ASP A 140 2.05 -8.55 17.82
CA ASP A 140 2.84 -9.42 16.94
C ASP A 140 1.94 -10.30 16.06
N ARG A 141 0.85 -10.82 16.64
CA ARG A 141 -0.14 -11.58 15.87
C ARG A 141 -0.74 -10.77 14.72
N HIS A 142 -1.00 -9.47 14.93
CA HIS A 142 -1.50 -8.59 13.88
C HIS A 142 -0.44 -8.39 12.78
N ALA A 143 0.83 -8.22 13.15
CA ALA A 143 1.93 -8.12 12.19
C ALA A 143 2.09 -9.41 11.36
N GLU A 144 2.05 -10.58 12.02
CA GLU A 144 2.15 -11.89 11.38
C GLU A 144 1.01 -12.16 10.39
N THR A 145 -0.24 -11.88 10.78
CA THR A 145 -1.39 -11.96 9.86
C THR A 145 -1.22 -10.99 8.68
N THR A 146 -0.61 -9.83 8.90
CA THR A 146 -0.35 -8.85 7.84
C THR A 146 0.71 -9.33 6.84
N VAL A 147 1.74 -10.04 7.28
CA VAL A 147 2.71 -10.68 6.38
C VAL A 147 2.00 -11.64 5.43
N ASN A 148 1.15 -12.52 5.95
CA ASN A 148 0.36 -13.44 5.14
C ASN A 148 -0.60 -12.69 4.20
N TYR A 149 -1.25 -11.62 4.66
CA TYR A 149 -2.10 -10.78 3.81
C TYR A 149 -1.34 -10.18 2.61
N ILE A 150 -0.12 -9.69 2.85
CA ILE A 150 0.76 -9.13 1.81
C ILE A 150 1.11 -10.20 0.78
N HIS A 151 1.54 -11.39 1.21
CA HIS A 151 1.89 -12.48 0.29
C HIS A 151 0.67 -13.11 -0.40
N HIS A 152 -0.52 -13.03 0.21
CA HIS A 152 -1.76 -13.52 -0.38
C HIS A 152 -2.32 -12.60 -1.48
N ASN A 153 -1.95 -11.33 -1.47
CA ASN A 153 -2.57 -10.31 -2.31
C ASN A 153 -2.59 -10.66 -3.82
N PRO A 154 -1.52 -11.21 -4.41
CA PRO A 154 -1.53 -11.64 -5.80
C PRO A 154 -2.62 -12.68 -6.11
N VAL A 155 -2.85 -13.62 -5.19
CA VAL A 155 -3.91 -14.64 -5.30
C VAL A 155 -5.29 -14.01 -5.15
N LYS A 156 -5.46 -13.14 -4.14
CA LYS A 156 -6.70 -12.38 -3.90
C LYS A 156 -7.15 -11.60 -5.13
N HIS A 157 -6.20 -11.02 -5.88
CA HIS A 157 -6.47 -10.24 -7.10
C HIS A 157 -6.41 -11.07 -8.39
N GLY A 158 -6.21 -12.39 -8.30
CA GLY A 158 -6.28 -13.30 -9.45
C GLY A 158 -5.08 -13.26 -10.40
N TYR A 159 -3.92 -12.75 -9.95
CA TYR A 159 -2.71 -12.72 -10.78
C TYR A 159 -2.00 -14.07 -10.85
N VAL A 160 -2.10 -14.87 -9.79
CA VAL A 160 -1.50 -16.21 -9.66
C VAL A 160 -2.41 -17.11 -8.82
N GLU A 161 -2.30 -18.43 -9.00
CA GLU A 161 -3.04 -19.40 -8.19
C GLU A 161 -2.40 -19.63 -6.82
N LEU A 162 -1.06 -19.56 -6.74
CA LEU A 162 -0.30 -19.76 -5.51
C LEU A 162 0.49 -18.50 -5.16
N TRP A 163 0.53 -18.14 -3.87
CA TRP A 163 1.23 -16.96 -3.35
C TRP A 163 2.71 -16.91 -3.71
N GLN A 164 3.34 -18.08 -3.81
CA GLN A 164 4.75 -18.28 -4.14
C GLN A 164 5.09 -18.04 -5.61
N ASP A 165 4.09 -17.91 -6.49
CA ASP A 165 4.32 -17.78 -7.94
C ASP A 165 4.44 -16.30 -8.37
N TRP A 166 4.08 -15.35 -7.50
CA TRP A 166 4.17 -13.93 -7.84
C TRP A 166 5.60 -13.41 -7.65
N PRO A 167 6.28 -12.91 -8.70
CA PRO A 167 7.70 -12.55 -8.61
C PRO A 167 7.96 -11.26 -7.82
N PHE A 168 7.02 -10.33 -7.79
CA PHE A 168 7.19 -8.99 -7.19
C PHE A 168 6.68 -8.95 -5.75
N SER A 169 7.25 -9.82 -4.93
CA SER A 169 6.93 -9.94 -3.52
C SER A 169 8.13 -10.44 -2.72
N SER A 170 8.17 -10.04 -1.45
CA SER A 170 9.18 -10.52 -0.51
C SER A 170 9.08 -12.01 -0.19
N VAL A 171 8.04 -12.70 -0.66
CA VAL A 171 7.79 -14.10 -0.31
C VAL A 171 8.93 -15.04 -0.70
N HIS A 172 9.67 -14.70 -1.76
CA HIS A 172 10.87 -15.45 -2.19
C HIS A 172 11.98 -15.41 -1.17
N ARG A 173 12.19 -14.26 -0.52
CA ARG A 173 13.13 -14.12 0.59
C ARG A 173 12.75 -15.05 1.75
N TYR A 174 11.47 -15.14 2.06
CA TYR A 174 10.96 -16.01 3.13
C TYR A 174 11.12 -17.49 2.75
N LEU A 175 10.85 -17.86 1.49
CA LEU A 175 11.06 -19.22 1.00
C LEU A 175 12.52 -19.65 1.10
N GLU A 176 13.44 -18.74 0.78
CA GLU A 176 14.88 -18.97 0.84
C GLU A 176 15.41 -19.08 2.29
N THR A 177 14.99 -18.18 3.19
CA THR A 177 15.55 -18.10 4.55
C THR A 177 14.86 -19.03 5.56
N GLU A 178 13.56 -19.27 5.40
CA GLU A 178 12.75 -20.01 6.38
C GLU A 178 12.28 -21.38 5.87
N GLY A 179 12.25 -21.58 4.55
CA GLY A 179 11.77 -22.80 3.93
C GLY A 179 10.24 -22.91 3.87
N ARG A 180 9.76 -23.65 2.86
CA ARG A 180 8.33 -23.74 2.54
C ARG A 180 7.48 -24.33 3.67
N GLU A 181 7.98 -25.34 4.38
CA GLU A 181 7.23 -26.01 5.45
C GLU A 181 6.88 -25.05 6.59
N LYS A 182 7.85 -24.23 7.01
CA LYS A 182 7.65 -23.24 8.07
C LYS A 182 6.65 -22.16 7.65
N LEU A 183 6.70 -21.71 6.40
CA LEU A 183 5.71 -20.77 5.89
C LEU A 183 4.31 -21.37 5.90
N LEU A 184 4.14 -22.62 5.47
CA LEU A 184 2.84 -23.30 5.55
C LEU A 184 2.30 -23.42 6.98
N MET A 185 3.17 -23.56 7.99
CA MET A 185 2.76 -23.52 9.39
C MET A 185 2.30 -22.10 9.77
N ARG A 186 3.05 -21.05 9.41
CA ARG A 186 2.63 -19.65 9.65
C ARG A 186 1.30 -19.30 8.98
N TRP A 187 1.01 -19.82 7.79
CA TRP A 187 -0.30 -19.65 7.13
C TRP A 187 -1.46 -20.23 7.96
N LYS A 188 -1.22 -21.33 8.68
CA LYS A 188 -2.22 -21.96 9.56
C LYS A 188 -2.37 -21.21 10.88
N ASP A 189 -1.27 -20.74 11.45
CA ASP A 189 -1.26 -20.06 12.76
C ASP A 189 -1.80 -18.62 12.66
N TYR A 190 -1.61 -17.98 11.51
CA TYR A 190 -1.99 -16.60 11.23
C TYR A 190 -2.85 -16.46 9.96
N PRO A 191 -4.04 -17.08 9.90
CA PRO A 191 -4.88 -17.06 8.71
C PRO A 191 -5.37 -15.65 8.40
N VAL A 192 -5.46 -15.31 7.10
CA VAL A 192 -5.91 -13.98 6.64
C VAL A 192 -7.40 -13.76 6.93
N LEU A 193 -8.25 -14.78 6.77
CA LEU A 193 -9.72 -14.69 6.95
C LEU A 193 -10.30 -13.45 6.22
N ASP A 194 -11.04 -12.59 6.92
CA ASP A 194 -11.62 -11.34 6.38
C ASP A 194 -10.67 -10.13 6.42
N TYR A 195 -9.40 -10.33 6.81
CA TYR A 195 -8.43 -9.25 6.95
C TYR A 195 -8.20 -8.57 5.59
N GLY A 196 -8.41 -7.26 5.53
CA GLY A 196 -8.28 -6.46 4.31
C GLY A 196 -9.39 -6.64 3.27
N ALA A 197 -10.51 -7.28 3.59
CA ALA A 197 -11.63 -7.49 2.64
C ALA A 197 -12.24 -6.18 2.07
N LYS A 198 -12.04 -5.03 2.73
CA LYS A 198 -12.57 -3.71 2.30
C LYS A 198 -11.50 -2.69 1.92
N TRP A 199 -10.23 -3.10 1.84
CA TRP A 199 -9.12 -2.14 1.67
C TRP A 199 -8.79 -1.87 0.20
N ASP A 200 -9.20 -2.76 -0.69
CA ASP A 200 -8.87 -2.72 -2.12
C ASP A 200 -10.13 -2.59 -3.02
N MET A 201 -11.27 -2.13 -2.46
CA MET A 201 -12.51 -1.83 -3.19
C MET A 201 -12.62 -0.36 -3.61
#